data_AF-A0A662JU91-F1
#
_entry.id   AF-A0A662JU91-F1
#
_cell.length_a   1.000
_cell.length_b   1.000
_cell.length_c   1.000
_cell.angle_alpha   90.00
_cell.angle_beta   90.00
_cell.angle_gamma   90.00
#
_symmetry.space_group_name_H-M   'P 1'
#
loop_
_entity.id
_entity.type
_entity.pdbx_description
1 polymer ?
#
loop_
_entity_poly.entity_id
_entity_poly.type
_entity_poly.pdbx_seq_one_letter_code
_entity_poly.pdbx_strand_id
1 'polypeptide(L)'
;VRDPFIAIFIQDPMIHTEARRFLEVFLWSLPFFGIMLTAMFIGRGSGHTLLPSLIGIVRLWGFWVGLGYLLALFMKYGSMGIWIAMGIGNIATGIIALIWLKYGGWARPVIRAPKKHIALARASK
;
A
#
# COMPACT_ATOMS: atom_id res chain seq x y z
N VAL A 1 18.80 -2.76 20.96
CA VAL A 1 19.04 -1.68 19.96
C VAL A 1 17.80 -0.79 19.70
N ARG A 2 16.58 -1.14 20.16
CA ARG A 2 15.37 -0.34 19.91
C ARG A 2 15.10 0.76 20.94
N ASP A 3 15.60 0.61 22.16
CA ASP A 3 15.29 1.50 23.29
C ASP A 3 15.81 2.95 23.15
N PRO A 4 16.98 3.24 22.52
CA PRO A 4 17.47 4.63 22.41
C PRO A 4 16.57 5.52 21.54
N PHE A 5 15.96 4.99 20.49
CA PHE A 5 15.11 5.76 19.57
C PHE A 5 13.78 6.14 20.21
N ILE A 6 13.21 5.27 21.05
CA ILE A 6 11.92 5.54 21.70
C ILE A 6 12.09 6.59 22.81
N ALA A 7 13.23 6.56 23.52
CA ALA A 7 13.53 7.46 24.64
C ALA A 7 13.69 8.93 24.23
N ILE A 8 13.98 9.21 22.95
CA ILE A 8 14.07 10.58 22.41
C ILE A 8 12.68 11.25 22.36
N PHE A 9 11.63 10.48 22.06
CA PHE A 9 10.29 11.02 21.85
C PHE A 9 9.38 10.88 23.07
N ILE A 10 9.58 9.83 23.88
CA ILE A 10 8.66 9.45 24.94
C ILE A 10 9.48 8.97 26.14
N GLN A 11 9.14 9.47 27.34
CA GLN A 11 9.83 9.15 28.60
C GLN A 11 8.99 8.21 29.51
N ASP A 12 7.74 7.91 29.12
CA ASP A 12 6.81 7.09 29.91
C ASP A 12 7.03 5.58 29.67
N PRO A 13 7.39 4.79 30.72
CA PRO A 13 7.66 3.36 30.63
C PRO A 13 6.51 2.52 30.05
N MET A 14 5.27 2.95 30.27
CA MET A 14 4.09 2.23 29.78
C MET A 14 4.00 2.31 28.25
N ILE A 15 4.38 3.45 27.68
CA ILE A 15 4.34 3.67 26.24
C ILE A 15 5.51 2.97 25.53
N HIS A 16 6.67 2.85 26.18
CA HIS A 16 7.80 2.07 25.66
C HIS A 16 7.44 0.60 25.41
N THR A 17 6.71 0.00 26.33
CA THR A 17 6.32 -1.41 26.23
C THR A 17 5.38 -1.64 25.05
N GLU A 18 4.43 -0.73 24.84
CA GLU A 18 3.50 -0.79 23.72
C GLU A 18 4.19 -0.50 22.38
N ALA A 19 5.08 0.50 22.34
CA ALA A 19 5.86 0.82 21.15
C ALA A 19 6.78 -0.33 20.71
N ARG A 20 7.38 -1.06 21.66
CA ARG A 20 8.18 -2.25 21.35
C ARG A 20 7.34 -3.34 20.69
N ARG A 21 6.15 -3.65 21.25
CA ARG A 21 5.21 -4.63 20.69
C ARG A 21 4.71 -4.24 19.31
N PHE A 22 4.37 -2.96 19.13
CA PHE A 22 4.03 -2.42 17.82
C PHE A 22 5.14 -2.66 16.81
N LEU A 23 6.39 -2.31 17.13
CA LEU A 23 7.52 -2.48 16.23
C LEU A 23 7.76 -3.95 15.88
N GLU A 24 7.61 -4.88 16.83
CA GLU A 24 7.74 -6.31 16.56
C GLU A 24 6.78 -6.80 15.48
N VAL A 25 5.52 -6.37 15.52
CA VAL A 25 4.50 -6.79 14.53
C VAL A 25 4.63 -5.99 13.24
N PHE A 26 4.83 -4.67 13.34
CA PHE A 26 4.79 -3.77 12.21
C PHE A 26 5.99 -3.93 11.27
N LEU A 27 7.18 -4.23 11.81
CA LEU A 27 8.40 -4.37 11.01
C LEU A 27 8.29 -5.48 9.96
N TRP A 28 7.59 -6.58 10.27
CA TRP A 28 7.34 -7.65 9.29
C TRP A 28 6.47 -7.20 8.11
N SER A 29 5.65 -6.17 8.29
CA SER A 29 4.78 -5.62 7.25
C SER A 29 5.46 -4.59 6.34
N LEU A 30 6.64 -4.08 6.73
CA LEU A 30 7.34 -3.02 5.99
C LEU A 30 7.72 -3.40 4.55
N PRO A 31 8.22 -4.61 4.24
CA PRO A 31 8.52 -4.98 2.85
C PRO A 31 7.27 -4.92 1.97
N PHE A 32 6.14 -5.42 2.47
CA PHE A 32 4.85 -5.40 1.76
C PHE A 32 4.32 -3.98 1.57
N PHE A 33 4.51 -3.12 2.57
CA PHE A 33 4.17 -1.71 2.47
C PHE A 33 5.00 -0.99 1.39
N GLY A 34 6.30 -1.26 1.30
CA GLY A 34 7.16 -0.73 0.25
C GLY A 34 6.68 -1.14 -1.16
N ILE A 35 6.34 -2.42 -1.33
CA ILE A 35 5.86 -2.91 -2.63
C ILE A 35 4.52 -2.29 -3.02
N MET A 36 3.61 -2.16 -2.05
CA MET A 36 2.35 -1.46 -2.26
C MET A 36 2.61 -0.02 -2.71
N LEU A 37 3.51 0.71 -2.06
CA LEU A 37 3.86 2.08 -2.47
C LEU A 37 4.39 2.12 -3.90
N THR A 38 5.30 1.23 -4.27
CA THR A 38 5.82 1.16 -5.64
C THR A 38 4.71 0.92 -6.66
N ALA A 39 3.81 -0.04 -6.41
CA ALA A 39 2.67 -0.29 -7.29
C ALA A 39 1.75 0.95 -7.41
N MET A 40 1.57 1.71 -6.33
CA MET A 40 0.78 2.94 -6.32
C MET A 40 1.40 4.04 -7.17
N PHE A 41 2.72 4.18 -7.13
CA PHE A 41 3.43 5.14 -7.98
C PHE A 41 3.41 4.71 -9.45
N ILE A 42 3.57 3.42 -9.75
CA ILE A 42 3.54 2.88 -11.12
C ILE A 42 2.16 3.05 -11.75
N GLY A 43 1.08 2.73 -11.03
CA GLY A 43 -0.27 2.92 -11.56
C GLY A 43 -0.63 4.38 -11.76
N ARG A 44 -0.18 5.28 -10.88
CA ARG A 44 -0.34 6.73 -11.08
C ARG A 44 0.48 7.26 -12.26
N GLY A 45 1.71 6.78 -12.46
CA GLY A 45 2.58 7.20 -13.56
C GLY A 45 2.19 6.64 -14.93
N SER A 46 1.58 5.46 -14.98
CA SER A 46 1.15 4.80 -16.23
C SER A 46 -0.26 5.19 -16.70
N GLY A 47 -0.94 6.10 -16.00
CA GLY A 47 -2.33 6.48 -16.28
C GLY A 47 -3.38 5.47 -15.81
N HIS A 48 -2.97 4.35 -15.21
CA HIS A 48 -3.86 3.33 -14.63
C HIS A 48 -4.08 3.60 -13.13
N THR A 49 -4.74 4.70 -12.81
CA THR A 49 -4.90 5.20 -11.42
C THR A 49 -6.00 4.49 -10.63
N LEU A 50 -6.99 3.89 -11.29
CA LEU A 50 -8.18 3.33 -10.64
C LEU A 50 -7.86 2.15 -9.72
N LEU A 51 -7.07 1.17 -10.19
CA LEU A 51 -6.71 0.00 -9.39
C LEU A 51 -5.89 0.37 -8.13
N PRO A 52 -4.81 1.18 -8.24
CA PRO A 52 -4.11 1.68 -7.06
C PRO A 52 -5.02 2.39 -6.06
N SER A 53 -5.87 3.31 -6.54
CA SER A 53 -6.77 4.05 -5.66
C SER A 53 -7.73 3.13 -4.91
N LEU A 54 -8.29 2.12 -5.58
CA LEU A 54 -9.19 1.15 -4.94
C LEU A 54 -8.47 0.33 -3.86
N ILE A 55 -7.24 -0.14 -4.13
CA ILE A 55 -6.41 -0.84 -3.14
C ILE A 55 -6.18 0.06 -1.90
N GLY A 56 -5.92 1.36 -2.11
CA GLY A 56 -5.76 2.32 -1.02
C GLY A 56 -7.03 2.51 -0.18
N ILE A 57 -8.20 2.58 -0.83
CA ILE A 57 -9.50 2.70 -0.15
C ILE A 57 -9.80 1.45 0.67
N VAL A 58 -9.64 0.26 0.09
CA VAL A 58 -9.87 -1.01 0.79
C VAL A 58 -8.91 -1.16 1.98
N ARG A 59 -7.66 -0.70 1.85
CA ARG A 59 -6.70 -0.68 2.94
C ARG A 59 -7.18 0.17 4.13
N LEU A 60 -7.60 1.41 3.88
CA LEU A 60 -8.05 2.30 4.94
C LEU A 60 -9.37 1.84 5.54
N TRP A 61 -10.38 1.63 4.71
CA TRP A 61 -11.73 1.37 5.21
C TRP A 61 -11.94 -0.08 5.63
N GLY A 62 -11.45 -1.03 4.84
CA GLY A 62 -11.60 -2.46 5.15
C GLY A 62 -10.71 -2.89 6.31
N PHE A 63 -9.40 -2.66 6.19
CA PHE A 63 -8.45 -3.16 7.19
C PHE A 63 -8.29 -2.22 8.38
N TRP A 64 -8.04 -0.93 8.17
CA TRP A 64 -7.79 -0.04 9.31
C TRP A 64 -9.07 0.24 10.12
N VAL A 65 -10.16 0.62 9.44
CA VAL A 65 -11.42 0.94 10.13
C VAL A 65 -12.18 -0.33 10.47
N GLY A 66 -12.48 -1.19 9.48
CA GLY A 66 -13.29 -2.39 9.70
C GLY A 66 -12.63 -3.42 10.60
N LEU A 67 -11.48 -3.95 10.18
CA LEU A 67 -10.76 -4.98 10.94
C LEU A 67 -10.20 -4.42 12.26
N GLY A 68 -9.75 -3.16 12.28
CA GLY A 68 -9.31 -2.49 13.50
C GLY A 68 -10.43 -2.38 14.53
N TYR A 69 -11.64 -1.94 14.14
CA TYR A 69 -12.79 -1.87 15.04
C TYR A 69 -13.19 -3.26 15.57
N LEU A 70 -13.20 -4.28 14.69
CA LEU A 70 -13.53 -5.64 15.06
C LEU A 70 -12.53 -6.21 16.09
N LEU A 71 -11.23 -6.07 15.86
CA LEU A 71 -10.22 -6.60 16.78
C LEU A 71 -10.12 -5.79 18.08
N ALA A 72 -10.23 -4.46 18.00
CA ALA A 72 -10.10 -3.60 19.16
C ALA A 72 -11.28 -3.75 20.14
N LEU A 73 -12.51 -3.77 19.62
CA LEU A 73 -13.72 -3.74 20.44
C LEU A 73 -14.35 -5.11 20.65
N PHE A 74 -14.41 -5.94 19.60
CA PHE A 74 -15.07 -7.24 19.67
C PHE A 74 -14.22 -8.29 20.38
N MET A 75 -12.91 -8.32 20.11
CA MET A 75 -11.96 -9.19 20.79
C MET A 75 -11.30 -8.56 22.03
N LYS A 76 -11.63 -7.29 22.35
CA LYS A 76 -11.08 -6.54 23.49
C LYS A 76 -9.55 -6.46 23.53
N TYR A 77 -8.88 -6.57 22.37
CA TYR A 77 -7.42 -6.41 22.28
C TYR A 77 -6.96 -4.95 22.41
N GLY A 78 -7.88 -3.99 22.46
CA GLY A 78 -7.55 -2.57 22.62
C GLY A 78 -6.64 -2.06 21.49
N SER A 79 -5.54 -1.38 21.85
CA SER A 79 -4.54 -0.86 20.91
C SER A 79 -3.86 -1.94 20.07
N MET A 80 -3.60 -3.12 20.65
CA MET A 80 -2.95 -4.22 19.96
C MET A 80 -3.77 -4.76 18.78
N GLY A 81 -5.11 -4.74 18.90
CA GLY A 81 -6.01 -5.13 17.82
C GLY A 81 -5.88 -4.23 16.59
N ILE A 82 -5.67 -2.93 16.81
CA ILE A 82 -5.46 -1.95 15.74
C ILE A 82 -4.12 -2.20 15.05
N TRP A 83 -3.05 -2.44 15.81
CA TRP A 83 -1.72 -2.71 15.25
C TRP A 83 -1.68 -3.99 14.41
N ILE A 84 -2.34 -5.05 14.87
CA ILE A 84 -2.47 -6.30 14.11
C ILE A 84 -3.27 -6.07 12.83
N ALA A 85 -4.39 -5.34 12.91
CA ALA A 85 -5.19 -4.99 11.73
C ALA A 85 -4.39 -4.18 10.70
N MET A 86 -3.55 -3.24 11.15
CA MET A 86 -2.63 -2.51 10.27
C MET A 86 -1.61 -3.42 9.60
N GLY A 87 -0.98 -4.33 10.37
CA GLY A 87 0.00 -5.29 9.85
C GLY A 87 -0.60 -6.21 8.79
N ILE A 88 -1.75 -6.82 9.09
CA ILE A 88 -2.49 -7.69 8.15
C ILE A 88 -2.90 -6.90 6.91
N GLY A 89 -3.41 -5.67 7.09
CA GLY A 89 -3.79 -4.82 5.97
C GLY A 89 -2.63 -4.54 5.02
N ASN A 90 -1.46 -4.17 5.56
CA ASN A 90 -0.25 -3.95 4.76
C ASN A 90 0.20 -5.20 4.00
N ILE A 91 0.17 -6.38 4.63
CA ILE A 91 0.55 -7.64 4.00
C ILE A 91 -0.44 -7.99 2.87
N ALA A 92 -1.75 -7.97 3.15
CA ALA A 92 -2.78 -8.28 2.17
C ALA A 92 -2.72 -7.33 0.97
N THR A 93 -2.62 -6.02 1.22
CA THR A 93 -2.55 -5.03 0.14
C THR A 93 -1.24 -5.10 -0.62
N GLY A 94 -0.13 -5.44 0.04
CA GLY A 94 1.16 -5.67 -0.60
C GLY A 94 1.15 -6.88 -1.53
N ILE A 95 0.50 -7.98 -1.13
CA ILE A 95 0.32 -9.16 -1.99
C ILE A 95 -0.56 -8.84 -3.20
N ILE A 96 -1.69 -8.15 -3.00
CA ILE A 96 -2.56 -7.73 -4.11
C ILE A 96 -1.81 -6.80 -5.07
N ALA A 97 -1.05 -5.84 -4.53
CA ALA A 97 -0.20 -4.94 -5.31
C ALA A 97 0.90 -5.70 -6.09
N LEU A 98 1.52 -6.71 -5.49
CA LEU A 98 2.49 -7.60 -6.15
C LEU A 98 1.88 -8.34 -7.33
N ILE A 99 0.71 -8.96 -7.13
CA ILE A 99 -0.01 -9.67 -8.17
C ILE A 99 -0.35 -8.71 -9.31
N TRP A 100 -0.87 -7.53 -8.97
CA TRP A 100 -1.16 -6.51 -9.98
C TRP A 100 0.10 -6.00 -10.69
N LEU A 101 1.23 -5.85 -10.00
CA LEU A 101 2.47 -5.45 -10.64
C LEU A 101 3.00 -6.53 -11.59
N LYS A 102 2.83 -7.80 -11.23
CA LYS A 102 3.29 -8.93 -12.05
C LYS A 102 2.42 -9.19 -13.28
N TYR A 103 1.09 -9.10 -13.13
CA TYR A 103 0.13 -9.48 -14.18
C TYR A 103 -0.60 -8.29 -14.81
N GLY A 104 -0.58 -7.13 -14.16
CA GLY A 104 -1.23 -5.93 -14.64
C GLY A 104 -0.54 -5.44 -15.91
N GLY A 105 -1.33 -5.15 -16.94
CA GLY A 105 -0.84 -4.56 -18.18
C GLY A 105 -0.39 -3.10 -18.04
N TRP A 106 0.20 -2.72 -16.91
CA TRP A 106 0.66 -1.35 -16.61
C TRP A 106 1.69 -0.83 -17.64
N ALA A 107 2.40 -1.75 -18.31
CA ALA A 107 3.32 -1.42 -19.40
C ALA A 107 2.62 -1.17 -20.74
N ARG A 108 1.30 -1.39 -20.84
CA ARG A 108 0.55 -1.10 -22.07
C ARG A 108 0.27 0.40 -22.13
N PRO A 109 0.67 1.09 -23.22
CA PRO A 109 0.44 2.51 -23.35
C PRO A 109 -1.06 2.80 -23.43
N VAL A 110 -1.54 3.69 -22.55
CA VAL A 110 -2.93 4.18 -22.55
C VAL A 110 -3.20 5.04 -23.80
N ILE A 111 -2.16 5.71 -24.31
CA ILE A 111 -2.24 6.54 -25.52
C ILE A 111 -1.80 5.69 -26.71
N ARG A 112 -2.73 5.35 -27.62
CA ARG A 112 -2.38 4.83 -28.94
C ARG A 112 -1.83 5.98 -29.78
N ALA A 113 -0.59 5.86 -30.25
CA ALA A 113 -0.02 6.81 -31.20
C ALA A 113 -0.97 6.98 -32.41
N PRO A 114 -1.17 8.21 -32.93
CA PRO A 114 -1.97 8.41 -34.12
C PRO A 114 -1.39 7.55 -35.25
N LYS A 115 -2.23 6.79 -35.97
CA LYS A 115 -1.81 6.15 -37.23
C LYS A 115 -1.26 7.27 -38.12
N LYS A 116 0.04 7.26 -38.42
CA LYS A 116 0.60 8.09 -39.49
C LYS A 116 -0.14 7.70 -40.77
N HIS A 117 -1.13 8.48 -41.18
CA HIS A 117 -1.62 8.46 -42.55
C HIS A 117 -0.47 8.99 -43.41
N ILE A 118 0.40 8.09 -43.86
CA ILE A 118 1.31 8.36 -44.98
C ILE A 118 0.42 8.33 -46.23
N ALA A 119 -0.39 9.37 -46.38
CA ALA A 119 -1.13 9.62 -47.61
C ALA A 119 -0.13 10.24 -48.61
N LEU A 120 0.54 9.36 -49.35
CA LEU A 120 0.75 9.47 -50.79
C LEU A 120 0.91 10.90 -51.37
N ALA A 121 1.93 11.64 -50.95
CA ALA A 121 2.41 12.81 -51.69
C ALA A 121 3.23 12.42 -52.94
N ARG A 122 2.87 11.30 -53.59
CA ARG A 122 3.51 10.79 -54.81
C ARG A 122 2.62 10.90 -56.05
N ALA A 123 1.53 11.67 -55.96
CA ALA A 123 0.60 11.94 -57.05
C ALA A 123 0.58 13.43 -57.42
N SER A 124 1.73 14.00 -57.77
CA SER A 124 1.80 15.12 -58.71
C SER A 124 3.08 14.98 -59.53
N LYS A 125 3.04 14.02 -60.47
CA LYS A 125 3.81 14.18 -61.71
C LYS A 125 3.03 15.10 -62.62
#